data_AF-M4E766-F1
#
_entry.id   AF-M4E766-F1
#
_cell.length_a   1.000
_cell.length_b   1.000
_cell.length_c   1.000
_cell.angle_alpha   90.00
_cell.angle_beta   90.00
_cell.angle_gamma   90.00
#
_symmetry.space_group_name_H-M   'P 1'
#
loop_
_entity.id
_entity.type
_entity.pdbx_description
1 polymer ?
#
loop_
_entity_poly.entity_id
_entity_poly.type
_entity_poly.pdbx_seq_one_letter_code
_entity_poly.pdbx_strand_id
1 'polypeptide(L)'
;MVCLVQRSAKICQNRLVGCLITLLYVLLLSTSVFFGFFSDSVNYLFIASLSRDYESFHSKAAVLFHAVVYLIHGTIFIVLAVKFGKWSAVWNMGLVVSVLEEEEGEDGKGCIYGTNALSLSYWYGRGHEKRDLLMMLMFLVFAIATRMPCLYSRCSLSGNGVLYTGVYVGLICVGNVVKWVACVVSYYDCRARVLEKKDDVEIGSKAKGFAT
;
A
#
# COMPACT_ATOMS: atom_id res chain seq x y z
N MET A 1 16.86 -22.65 31.24
CA MET A 1 17.19 -22.11 29.89
C MET A 1 16.26 -22.65 28.80
N VAL A 2 16.06 -23.97 28.70
CA VAL A 2 15.18 -24.62 27.69
C VAL A 2 13.72 -24.12 27.72
N CYS A 3 13.10 -23.98 28.91
CA CYS A 3 11.72 -23.46 29.00
C CYS A 3 11.57 -21.99 28.57
N LEU A 4 12.60 -21.16 28.75
CA LEU A 4 12.59 -19.76 28.30
C LEU A 4 12.71 -19.70 26.78
N VAL A 5 13.55 -20.55 26.19
CA VAL A 5 13.70 -20.69 24.73
C VAL A 5 12.42 -21.22 24.08
N GLN A 6 11.75 -22.18 24.72
CA GLN A 6 10.49 -22.72 24.20
C GLN A 6 9.34 -21.71 24.30
N ARG A 7 9.31 -20.90 25.37
CA ARG A 7 8.32 -19.83 25.53
C ARG A 7 8.57 -18.70 24.52
N SER A 8 9.82 -18.29 24.32
CA SER A 8 10.16 -17.27 23.31
C SER A 8 9.91 -17.76 21.89
N ALA A 9 10.19 -19.03 21.58
CA ALA A 9 9.88 -19.63 20.29
C ALA A 9 8.36 -19.64 20.00
N LYS A 10 7.53 -19.99 21.00
CA LYS A 10 6.07 -19.99 20.85
C LYS A 10 5.50 -18.58 20.67
N ILE A 11 6.07 -17.59 21.36
CA ILE A 11 5.73 -16.17 21.17
C ILE A 11 6.11 -15.70 19.77
N CYS A 12 7.32 -16.03 19.31
CA CYS A 12 7.78 -15.71 17.96
C CYS A 12 6.90 -16.36 16.88
N GLN A 13 6.52 -17.62 17.06
CA GLN A 13 5.64 -18.33 16.14
C GLN A 13 4.26 -17.67 16.06
N ASN A 14 3.63 -17.35 17.19
CA ASN A 14 2.33 -16.68 17.20
C ASN A 14 2.39 -15.29 16.56
N ARG A 15 3.51 -14.56 16.76
CA ARG A 15 3.79 -13.27 16.09
C ARG A 15 3.91 -13.41 14.59
N LEU A 16 4.70 -14.38 14.13
CA LEU A 16 4.86 -14.69 12.71
C LEU A 16 3.52 -15.03 12.07
N VAL A 17 2.70 -15.86 12.72
CA VAL A 17 1.35 -16.19 12.24
C VAL A 17 0.47 -14.93 12.13
N GLY A 18 0.46 -14.05 13.14
CA GLY A 18 -0.28 -12.79 13.09
C GLY A 18 0.18 -11.85 11.96
N CYS A 19 1.50 -11.71 11.77
CA CYS A 19 2.09 -10.94 10.67
C CYS A 19 1.70 -11.54 9.30
N LEU A 20 1.75 -12.87 9.17
CA LEU A 20 1.37 -13.59 7.95
C LEU A 20 -0.11 -13.41 7.63
N ILE A 21 -0.99 -13.45 8.64
CA ILE A 21 -2.42 -13.17 8.45
C ILE A 21 -2.60 -11.74 7.91
N THR A 22 -1.99 -10.75 8.55
CA THR A 22 -2.08 -9.35 8.10
C THR A 22 -1.53 -9.19 6.68
N LEU A 23 -0.39 -9.84 6.37
CA LEU A 23 0.19 -9.88 5.03
C LEU A 23 -0.75 -10.50 4.00
N LEU A 24 -1.41 -11.62 4.31
CA LEU A 24 -2.41 -12.25 3.45
C LEU A 24 -3.57 -11.31 3.15
N TYR A 25 -4.09 -10.59 4.15
CA TYR A 25 -5.14 -9.58 3.95
C TYR A 25 -4.66 -8.47 3.02
N VAL A 26 -3.48 -7.91 3.26
CA VAL A 26 -2.92 -6.84 2.42
C VAL A 26 -2.68 -7.33 0.99
N LEU A 27 -2.16 -8.55 0.80
CA LEU A 27 -1.95 -9.15 -0.51
C LEU A 27 -3.27 -9.38 -1.24
N LEU A 28 -4.27 -9.93 -0.57
CA LEU A 28 -5.58 -10.21 -1.16
C LEU A 28 -6.30 -8.93 -1.58
N LEU A 29 -6.30 -7.92 -0.70
CA LEU A 29 -6.88 -6.60 -0.97
C LEU A 29 -6.10 -5.84 -2.05
N SER A 30 -4.78 -5.97 -2.10
CA SER A 30 -3.98 -5.37 -3.16
C SER A 30 -4.24 -6.05 -4.52
N THR A 31 -4.34 -7.38 -4.55
CA THR A 31 -4.51 -8.16 -5.77
C THR A 31 -5.88 -7.89 -6.41
N SER A 32 -6.94 -7.77 -5.61
CA SER A 32 -8.27 -7.45 -6.12
C SER A 32 -8.33 -6.07 -6.80
N VAL A 33 -7.62 -5.08 -6.27
CA VAL A 33 -7.53 -3.75 -6.91
C VAL A 33 -6.68 -3.78 -8.17
N PHE A 34 -5.58 -4.54 -8.19
CA PHE A 34 -4.80 -4.77 -9.41
C PHE A 34 -5.61 -5.47 -10.51
N PHE A 35 -6.50 -6.39 -10.16
CA PHE A 35 -7.42 -7.00 -11.11
C PHE A 35 -8.36 -5.96 -11.75
N GLY A 36 -8.81 -4.97 -10.97
CA GLY A 36 -9.58 -3.82 -11.48
C GLY A 36 -8.80 -3.01 -12.52
N PHE A 37 -7.54 -2.66 -12.24
CA PHE A 37 -6.68 -1.96 -13.20
C PHE A 37 -6.42 -2.76 -14.48
N PHE A 38 -6.19 -4.07 -14.35
CA PHE A 38 -5.94 -4.94 -15.49
C PHE A 38 -7.19 -5.08 -16.37
N SER A 39 -8.36 -5.26 -15.75
CA SER A 39 -9.65 -5.31 -16.45
C SER A 39 -9.92 -4.02 -17.23
N ASP A 40 -9.70 -2.84 -16.62
CA ASP A 40 -9.87 -1.54 -17.28
C ASP A 40 -8.90 -1.38 -18.47
N SER A 41 -7.63 -1.77 -18.28
CA SER A 41 -6.61 -1.70 -19.33
C SER A 41 -6.89 -2.66 -20.51
N VAL A 42 -7.33 -3.89 -20.24
CA VAL A 42 -7.68 -4.87 -21.27
C VAL A 42 -8.94 -4.45 -22.02
N ASN A 43 -9.96 -3.93 -21.32
CA ASN A 43 -11.15 -3.39 -21.97
C ASN A 43 -10.81 -2.19 -22.86
N TYR A 44 -9.94 -1.28 -22.41
CA TYR A 44 -9.45 -0.19 -23.24
C TYR A 44 -8.75 -0.69 -24.51
N LEU A 45 -7.80 -1.61 -24.36
CA LEU A 45 -7.05 -2.17 -25.50
C LEU A 45 -7.98 -2.89 -26.48
N PHE A 46 -8.98 -3.61 -25.98
CA PHE A 46 -9.99 -4.29 -26.79
C PHE A 46 -10.87 -3.29 -27.56
N ILE A 47 -11.35 -2.23 -26.91
CA ILE A 47 -12.13 -1.16 -27.58
C ILE A 47 -11.25 -0.44 -28.61
N ALA A 48 -9.99 -0.16 -28.28
CA ALA A 48 -9.05 0.48 -29.18
C ALA A 48 -8.72 -0.40 -30.40
N SER A 49 -8.55 -1.73 -30.22
CA SER A 49 -8.34 -2.66 -31.33
C SER A 49 -9.58 -2.78 -32.21
N LEU A 50 -10.77 -2.88 -31.61
CA LEU A 50 -12.03 -3.01 -32.33
C LEU A 50 -12.36 -1.75 -33.14
N SER A 51 -12.00 -0.58 -32.62
CA SER A 51 -12.10 0.69 -33.33
C SER A 51 -11.06 0.83 -34.45
N ARG A 52 -9.83 0.31 -34.27
CA ARG A 52 -8.81 0.22 -35.33
C ARG A 52 -9.23 -0.66 -36.50
N ASP A 53 -9.88 -1.79 -36.23
CA ASP A 53 -10.40 -2.69 -37.27
C ASP A 53 -11.57 -2.04 -38.05
N TYR A 54 -12.30 -1.12 -37.42
CA TYR A 54 -13.33 -0.29 -38.05
C TYR A 54 -12.77 0.95 -38.78
N GLU A 55 -11.51 1.31 -38.55
CA GLU A 55 -10.85 2.55 -39.01
C GLU A 55 -10.34 2.51 -40.46
N SER A 56 -10.86 1.58 -41.28
CA SER A 56 -10.76 1.67 -42.74
C SER A 56 -11.45 2.92 -43.32
N PHE A 57 -12.15 3.72 -42.51
CA PHE A 57 -12.80 4.97 -42.92
C PHE A 57 -12.27 6.19 -42.16
N HIS A 58 -11.47 7.00 -42.87
CA HIS A 58 -10.98 8.32 -42.46
C HIS A 58 -12.13 9.29 -42.14
N SER A 59 -12.52 9.40 -40.86
CA SER A 59 -13.42 10.47 -40.40
C SER A 59 -12.95 11.09 -39.09
N LYS A 60 -13.08 12.41 -38.96
CA LYS A 60 -12.77 13.18 -37.73
C LYS A 60 -13.54 12.66 -36.51
N ALA A 61 -14.66 11.97 -36.72
CA ALA A 61 -15.47 11.36 -35.67
C ALA A 61 -14.78 10.18 -34.97
N ALA A 62 -13.98 9.38 -35.69
CA ALA A 62 -13.24 8.26 -35.11
C ALA A 62 -12.14 8.74 -34.14
N VAL A 63 -11.40 9.78 -34.52
CA VAL A 63 -10.38 10.41 -33.67
C VAL A 63 -11.02 11.00 -32.40
N LEU A 64 -12.16 11.68 -32.54
CA LEU A 64 -12.90 12.21 -31.39
C LEU A 64 -13.41 11.09 -30.48
N PHE A 65 -13.92 9.99 -31.04
CA PHE A 65 -14.34 8.82 -30.27
C PHE A 65 -13.18 8.20 -29.48
N HIS A 66 -12.03 7.98 -30.12
CA HIS A 66 -10.82 7.50 -29.44
C HIS A 66 -10.35 8.44 -28.32
N ALA A 67 -10.36 9.75 -28.57
CA ALA A 67 -9.98 10.75 -27.56
C ALA A 67 -10.93 10.71 -26.34
N VAL A 68 -12.24 10.62 -26.56
CA VAL A 68 -13.24 10.52 -25.48
C VAL A 68 -13.05 9.22 -24.69
N VAL A 69 -12.88 8.08 -25.37
CA VAL A 69 -12.64 6.79 -24.72
C VAL A 69 -11.36 6.82 -23.88
N TYR A 70 -10.28 7.43 -24.39
CA TYR A 70 -9.03 7.62 -23.65
C TYR A 70 -9.21 8.47 -22.40
N LEU A 71 -9.95 9.60 -22.51
CA LEU A 71 -10.22 10.46 -21.36
C LEU A 71 -11.05 9.75 -20.29
N ILE A 72 -12.05 8.94 -20.68
CA ILE A 72 -12.87 8.17 -19.75
C ILE A 72 -12.04 7.13 -19.00
N HIS A 73 -11.29 6.28 -19.71
CA HIS A 73 -10.45 5.25 -19.09
C HIS A 73 -9.33 5.88 -18.25
N GLY A 74 -8.70 6.95 -18.74
CA GLY A 74 -7.72 7.71 -17.97
C GLY A 74 -8.30 8.27 -16.66
N THR A 75 -9.53 8.78 -16.70
CA THR A 75 -10.22 9.27 -15.49
C THR A 75 -10.52 8.14 -14.51
N ILE A 76 -11.05 7.01 -14.98
CA ILE A 76 -11.32 5.82 -14.16
C ILE A 76 -10.03 5.33 -13.50
N PHE A 77 -8.96 5.22 -14.29
CA PHE A 77 -7.63 4.84 -13.81
C PHE A 77 -7.13 5.77 -12.69
N ILE A 78 -7.23 7.08 -12.86
CA ILE A 78 -6.80 8.06 -11.84
C ILE A 78 -7.62 7.90 -10.55
N VAL A 79 -8.95 7.76 -10.66
CA VAL A 79 -9.83 7.57 -9.49
C VAL A 79 -9.47 6.29 -8.74
N LEU A 80 -9.26 5.19 -9.46
CA LEU A 80 -8.82 3.92 -8.88
C LEU A 80 -7.44 4.04 -8.24
N ALA A 81 -6.49 4.76 -8.86
CA ALA A 81 -5.15 4.99 -8.32
C ALA A 81 -5.17 5.77 -7.01
N VAL A 82 -5.98 6.82 -6.93
CA VAL A 82 -6.16 7.59 -5.69
C VAL A 82 -6.79 6.71 -4.61
N LYS A 83 -7.83 5.94 -4.95
CA LYS A 83 -8.52 5.07 -3.99
C LYS A 83 -7.60 3.96 -3.48
N PHE A 84 -6.86 3.33 -4.38
CA PHE A 84 -5.83 2.34 -4.07
C PHE A 84 -4.74 2.94 -3.19
N GLY A 85 -4.24 4.13 -3.49
CA GLY A 85 -3.21 4.80 -2.69
C GLY A 85 -3.66 5.01 -1.24
N LYS A 86 -4.91 5.47 -1.04
CA LYS A 86 -5.48 5.65 0.31
C LYS A 86 -5.59 4.32 1.06
N TRP A 87 -6.07 3.28 0.40
CA TRP A 87 -6.22 1.97 1.04
C TRP A 87 -4.87 1.30 1.31
N SER A 88 -3.95 1.39 0.37
CA SER A 88 -2.57 0.92 0.49
C SER A 88 -1.84 1.60 1.66
N ALA A 89 -2.10 2.88 1.92
CA ALA A 89 -1.58 3.58 3.09
C ALA A 89 -1.97 2.87 4.38
N VAL A 90 -3.27 2.62 4.56
CA VAL A 90 -3.84 1.93 5.73
C VAL A 90 -3.27 0.51 5.84
N TRP A 91 -3.20 -0.22 4.73
CA TRP A 91 -2.72 -1.60 4.74
C TRP A 91 -1.23 -1.73 5.11
N ASN A 92 -0.36 -0.90 4.52
CA ASN A 92 1.08 -0.93 4.82
C ASN A 92 1.35 -0.46 6.25
N MET A 93 0.60 0.54 6.73
CA MET A 93 0.63 0.97 8.12
C MET A 93 0.14 -0.14 9.05
N GLY A 94 -0.92 -0.86 8.69
CA GLY A 94 -1.44 -2.01 9.44
C GLY A 94 -0.42 -3.15 9.54
N LEU A 95 0.39 -3.39 8.51
CA LEU A 95 1.52 -4.32 8.60
C LEU A 95 2.55 -3.86 9.62
N VAL A 96 2.94 -2.58 9.58
CA VAL A 96 3.87 -1.99 10.56
C VAL A 96 3.31 -2.11 11.98
N VAL A 97 2.04 -1.79 12.19
CA VAL A 97 1.36 -1.93 13.49
C VAL A 97 1.38 -3.39 13.96
N SER A 98 1.12 -4.35 13.07
CA SER A 98 1.14 -5.78 13.44
C SER A 98 2.53 -6.30 13.83
N VAL A 99 3.59 -5.61 13.41
CA VAL A 99 4.98 -5.94 13.70
C VAL A 99 5.48 -5.20 14.94
N LEU A 100 5.13 -3.91 15.08
CA LEU A 100 5.70 -3.02 16.09
C LEU A 100 4.88 -2.90 17.37
N GLU A 101 3.55 -3.10 17.33
CA GLU A 101 2.79 -3.06 18.57
C GLU A 101 2.88 -4.36 19.35
N GLU A 102 3.50 -4.25 20.51
CA GLU A 102 3.55 -5.25 21.56
C GLU A 102 2.76 -4.68 22.76
N GLU A 103 1.78 -5.43 23.29
CA GLU A 103 0.97 -4.94 24.42
C GLU A 103 1.85 -4.61 25.64
N GLU A 104 1.93 -3.33 26.01
CA GLU A 104 2.33 -2.85 27.35
C GLU A 104 1.17 -2.99 28.37
N GLY A 105 0.38 -4.06 28.28
CA GLY A 105 -0.80 -4.30 29.12
C GLY A 105 -0.68 -5.56 29.98
N GLU A 106 -1.05 -5.45 31.26
CA GLU A 106 -1.03 -6.48 32.32
C GLU A 106 -1.80 -7.78 32.00
N ASP A 107 -2.54 -7.84 30.90
CA ASP A 107 -3.58 -8.85 30.68
C ASP A 107 -3.30 -9.84 29.53
N GLY A 108 -2.03 -10.10 29.17
CA GLY A 108 -1.61 -11.33 28.48
C GLY A 108 -2.44 -11.81 27.26
N LYS A 109 -3.06 -10.92 26.48
CA LYS A 109 -4.03 -11.28 25.43
C LYS A 109 -3.62 -10.83 24.04
N GLY A 110 -2.44 -11.29 23.61
CA GLY A 110 -2.11 -11.57 22.21
C GLY A 110 -1.75 -10.38 21.32
N CYS A 111 -0.96 -10.64 20.27
CA CYS A 111 -0.55 -9.63 19.29
C CYS A 111 -1.76 -9.02 18.53
N ILE A 112 -1.67 -7.73 18.21
CA ILE A 112 -2.66 -7.06 17.34
C ILE A 112 -2.34 -7.43 15.88
N TYR A 113 -3.23 -8.18 15.22
CA TYR A 113 -3.06 -8.57 13.81
C TYR A 113 -4.39 -8.51 13.04
N GLY A 114 -4.30 -8.66 11.71
CA GLY A 114 -5.46 -8.74 10.82
C GLY A 114 -6.33 -7.47 10.89
N THR A 115 -7.63 -7.64 11.12
CA THR A 115 -8.60 -6.54 11.15
C THR A 115 -8.33 -5.53 12.27
N ASN A 116 -7.79 -5.97 13.42
CA ASN A 116 -7.49 -5.07 14.53
C ASN A 116 -6.28 -4.17 14.21
N ALA A 117 -5.27 -4.70 13.51
CA ALA A 117 -4.16 -3.88 13.04
C ALA A 117 -4.60 -2.89 11.94
N LEU A 118 -5.54 -3.30 11.08
CA LEU A 118 -6.13 -2.43 10.06
C LEU A 118 -7.02 -1.33 10.66
N SER A 119 -7.80 -1.62 11.70
CA SER A 119 -8.60 -0.60 12.37
C SER A 119 -7.72 0.40 13.13
N LEU A 120 -6.68 -0.07 13.80
CA LEU A 120 -5.73 0.77 14.52
C LEU A 120 -4.92 1.66 13.56
N SER A 121 -4.45 1.12 12.44
CA SER A 121 -3.78 1.92 11.40
C SER A 121 -4.70 2.95 10.74
N TYR A 122 -5.98 2.63 10.51
CA TYR A 122 -6.97 3.60 10.05
C TYR A 122 -7.14 4.74 11.06
N TRP A 123 -7.17 4.43 12.35
CA TRP A 123 -7.27 5.43 13.40
C TRP A 123 -6.02 6.33 13.47
N TYR A 124 -4.82 5.74 13.38
CA TYR A 124 -3.57 6.51 13.31
C TYR A 124 -3.44 7.38 12.06
N GLY A 125 -3.97 6.93 10.91
CA GLY A 125 -3.96 7.69 9.65
C GLY A 125 -4.92 8.89 9.65
N ARG A 126 -5.81 9.01 10.64
CA ARG A 126 -6.84 10.05 10.67
C ARG A 126 -6.19 11.43 10.88
N GLY A 127 -6.29 12.28 9.86
CA GLY A 127 -5.68 13.62 9.84
C GLY A 127 -4.43 13.72 8.95
N HIS A 128 -3.87 12.61 8.49
CA HIS A 128 -2.67 12.58 7.63
C HIS A 128 -2.91 11.94 6.25
N GLU A 129 -4.16 11.71 5.88
CA GLU A 129 -4.55 11.04 4.63
C GLU A 129 -3.85 11.57 3.37
N LYS A 130 -3.66 12.90 3.25
CA LYS A 130 -3.03 13.50 2.06
C LYS A 130 -1.55 13.14 1.95
N ARG A 131 -0.81 13.19 3.07
CA ARG A 131 0.62 12.86 3.11
C ARG A 131 0.82 11.39 2.83
N ASP A 132 0.02 10.54 3.47
CA ASP A 132 0.14 9.08 3.34
C ASP A 132 -0.27 8.62 1.93
N LEU A 133 -1.30 9.26 1.35
CA LEU A 133 -1.67 9.07 -0.05
C LEU A 133 -0.53 9.46 -1.00
N LEU A 134 0.10 10.61 -0.80
CA LEU A 134 1.19 11.09 -1.66
C LEU A 134 2.38 10.14 -1.60
N MET A 135 2.77 9.69 -0.41
CA MET A 135 3.83 8.69 -0.23
C MET A 135 3.49 7.40 -0.97
N MET A 136 2.28 6.87 -0.80
CA MET A 136 1.85 5.64 -1.48
C MET A 136 1.77 5.80 -3.00
N LEU A 137 1.36 6.96 -3.49
CA LEU A 137 1.34 7.27 -4.92
C LEU A 137 2.76 7.28 -5.50
N MET A 138 3.75 7.86 -4.80
CA MET A 138 5.14 7.82 -5.26
C MET A 138 5.65 6.38 -5.38
N PHE A 139 5.36 5.52 -4.40
CA PHE A 139 5.75 4.10 -4.47
C PHE A 139 5.02 3.35 -5.59
N LEU A 140 3.75 3.69 -5.86
CA LEU A 140 3.01 3.14 -6.99
C LEU A 140 3.65 3.54 -8.33
N VAL A 141 3.97 4.82 -8.51
CA VAL A 141 4.65 5.33 -9.70
C VAL A 141 6.02 4.68 -9.85
N PHE A 142 6.79 4.55 -8.77
CA PHE A 142 8.07 3.84 -8.78
C PHE A 142 7.93 2.37 -9.19
N ALA A 143 6.92 1.67 -8.68
CA ALA A 143 6.62 0.28 -9.04
C ALA A 143 6.22 0.14 -10.53
N ILE A 144 5.46 1.10 -11.07
CA ILE A 144 5.10 1.12 -12.49
C ILE A 144 6.35 1.41 -13.33
N ALA A 145 7.10 2.46 -13.00
CA ALA A 145 8.29 2.88 -13.74
C ALA A 145 9.37 1.80 -13.79
N THR A 146 9.55 1.04 -12.70
CA THR A 146 10.49 -0.09 -12.67
C THR A 146 10.00 -1.26 -13.52
N ARG A 147 8.69 -1.54 -13.59
CA ARG A 147 8.13 -2.66 -14.37
C ARG A 147 7.90 -2.36 -15.87
N MET A 148 7.71 -1.10 -16.25
CA MET A 148 7.51 -0.67 -17.64
C MET A 148 8.63 -1.10 -18.61
N PRO A 149 9.92 -1.06 -18.25
CA PRO A 149 11.01 -1.59 -19.06
C PRO A 149 10.86 -3.06 -19.46
N CYS A 150 10.23 -3.90 -18.64
CA CYS A 150 9.93 -5.30 -18.96
C CYS A 150 8.81 -5.47 -20.01
N LEU A 151 7.94 -4.46 -20.16
CA LEU A 151 6.84 -4.46 -21.14
C LEU A 151 7.29 -3.86 -22.49
N TYR A 152 8.21 -2.90 -22.47
CA TYR A 152 8.68 -2.20 -23.67
C TYR A 152 9.88 -2.88 -24.34
N SER A 153 10.71 -3.58 -23.57
CA SER A 153 11.78 -4.39 -24.15
C SER A 153 11.25 -5.78 -24.51
N ARG A 154 11.14 -6.06 -25.81
CA ARG A 154 11.25 -7.44 -26.32
C ARG A 154 12.58 -7.98 -25.78
N CYS A 155 12.53 -8.71 -24.67
CA CYS A 155 13.69 -9.33 -24.05
C CYS A 155 14.30 -10.40 -24.98
N SER A 156 15.11 -9.98 -25.94
CA SER A 156 16.19 -10.79 -26.49
C SER A 156 17.29 -9.87 -27.04
N LEU A 157 18.55 -10.28 -26.81
CA LEU A 157 19.78 -9.71 -27.38
C LEU A 157 20.39 -8.47 -26.71
N SER A 158 20.93 -8.64 -25.49
CA SER A 158 22.03 -7.81 -25.01
C SER A 158 22.89 -8.59 -24.02
N GLY A 159 24.20 -8.68 -24.28
CA GLY A 159 25.18 -9.40 -23.44
C GLY A 159 25.28 -8.92 -21.99
N ASN A 160 24.60 -7.83 -21.62
CA ASN A 160 24.53 -7.27 -20.27
C ASN A 160 23.25 -7.63 -19.49
N GLY A 161 22.47 -8.62 -19.94
CA GLY A 161 21.21 -9.01 -19.30
C GLY A 161 21.33 -9.34 -17.80
N VAL A 162 22.46 -9.90 -17.35
CA VAL A 162 22.71 -10.20 -15.93
C VAL A 162 22.85 -8.92 -15.11
N LEU A 163 23.63 -7.93 -15.58
CA LEU A 163 23.80 -6.65 -14.90
C LEU A 163 22.49 -5.87 -14.85
N TYR A 164 21.74 -5.84 -15.96
CA TYR A 164 20.43 -5.19 -16.00
C TYR A 164 19.45 -5.83 -15.03
N THR A 165 19.37 -7.17 -15.00
CA THR A 165 18.49 -7.89 -14.07
C THR A 165 18.92 -7.67 -12.62
N GLY A 166 20.24 -7.66 -12.34
CA GLY A 166 20.78 -7.37 -11.02
C GLY A 166 20.43 -5.95 -10.54
N VAL A 167 20.62 -4.94 -11.38
CA VAL A 167 20.24 -3.55 -11.08
C VAL A 167 18.72 -3.41 -10.90
N TYR A 168 17.93 -4.06 -11.75
CA TYR A 168 16.47 -4.06 -11.66
C TYR A 168 15.95 -4.67 -10.36
N VAL A 169 16.42 -5.88 -10.02
CA VAL A 169 16.05 -6.56 -8.75
C VAL A 169 16.55 -5.74 -7.57
N GLY A 170 17.76 -5.20 -7.64
CA GLY A 170 18.33 -4.31 -6.62
C GLY A 170 17.45 -3.08 -6.36
N LEU A 171 17.02 -2.39 -7.42
CA LEU A 171 16.13 -1.22 -7.32
C LEU A 171 14.78 -1.56 -6.69
N ILE A 172 14.19 -2.72 -7.03
CA ILE A 172 12.95 -3.19 -6.41
C ILE A 172 13.16 -3.45 -4.92
N CYS A 173 14.23 -4.14 -4.55
CA CYS A 173 14.54 -4.44 -3.17
C CYS A 173 14.73 -3.17 -2.35
N VAL A 174 15.54 -2.22 -2.85
CA VAL A 174 15.76 -0.92 -2.20
C VAL A 174 14.44 -0.16 -2.07
N GLY A 175 13.62 -0.11 -3.13
CA GLY A 175 12.31 0.54 -3.10
C GLY A 175 11.40 -0.04 -2.03
N ASN A 176 11.36 -1.37 -1.87
CA ASN A 176 10.57 -2.03 -0.83
C ASN A 176 11.07 -1.72 0.58
N VAL A 177 12.39 -1.71 0.78
CA VAL A 177 12.98 -1.34 2.08
C VAL A 177 12.66 0.11 2.42
N VAL A 178 12.87 1.04 1.49
CA VAL A 178 12.55 2.46 1.67
C VAL A 178 11.06 2.66 1.95
N LYS A 179 10.18 1.92 1.26
CA LYS A 179 8.74 1.93 1.52
C LYS A 179 8.42 1.49 2.95
N TRP A 180 9.01 0.40 3.40
CA TRP A 180 8.79 -0.10 4.75
C TRP A 180 9.29 0.90 5.80
N VAL A 181 10.51 1.42 5.65
CA VAL A 181 11.08 2.44 6.55
C VAL A 181 10.20 3.69 6.60
N ALA A 182 9.71 4.17 5.45
CA ALA A 182 8.79 5.30 5.41
C ALA A 182 7.49 5.04 6.19
N CYS A 183 6.93 3.83 6.09
CA CYS A 183 5.74 3.45 6.87
C CYS A 183 6.04 3.38 8.37
N VAL A 184 7.22 2.89 8.76
CA VAL A 184 7.67 2.87 10.16
C VAL A 184 7.82 4.29 10.72
N VAL A 185 8.43 5.20 9.95
CA VAL A 185 8.56 6.61 10.35
C VAL A 185 7.18 7.27 10.49
N SER A 186 6.28 7.05 9.52
CA SER A 186 4.90 7.53 9.62
C SER A 186 4.18 6.96 10.84
N TYR A 187 4.44 5.70 11.19
CA TYR A 187 3.90 5.07 12.40
C TYR A 187 4.34 5.77 13.68
N TYR A 188 5.65 6.00 13.85
CA TYR A 188 6.14 6.68 15.05
C TYR A 188 5.64 8.14 15.15
N ASP A 189 5.60 8.87 14.03
CA ASP A 189 5.05 10.25 14.00
C ASP A 189 3.55 10.27 14.37
N CYS A 190 2.76 9.34 13.84
CA CYS A 190 1.33 9.23 14.18
C CYS A 190 1.11 8.79 15.63
N ARG A 191 1.90 7.83 16.14
CA ARG A 191 1.81 7.35 17.52
C ARG A 191 2.18 8.44 18.52
N ALA A 192 3.27 9.17 18.30
CA ALA A 192 3.71 10.26 19.19
C ALA A 192 2.62 11.32 19.36
N ARG A 193 2.01 11.77 18.26
CA ARG A 193 0.91 12.77 18.29
C ARG A 193 -0.35 12.28 18.98
N VAL A 194 -0.64 10.99 18.87
CA VAL A 194 -1.77 10.39 19.58
C VAL A 194 -1.54 10.43 21.09
N LEU A 195 -0.32 10.10 21.53
CA LEU A 195 0.04 10.13 22.94
C LEU A 195 -0.03 11.55 23.49
N GLU A 196 0.53 12.52 22.77
CA GLU A 196 0.43 13.95 23.12
C GLU A 196 -1.02 14.41 23.31
N LYS A 197 -1.91 14.09 22.36
CA LYS A 197 -3.34 14.43 22.47
C LYS A 197 -4.03 13.77 23.66
N LYS A 198 -3.62 12.56 24.04
CA LYS A 198 -4.19 11.86 25.19
C LYS A 198 -3.79 12.55 26.49
N ASP A 199 -2.52 12.93 26.61
CA ASP A 199 -2.00 13.66 27.77
C ASP A 199 -2.70 15.01 27.95
N ASP A 200 -2.91 15.77 26.86
CA ASP A 200 -3.64 17.04 26.87
C ASP A 200 -5.09 16.88 27.39
N VAL A 201 -5.78 15.82 26.95
CA VAL A 201 -7.16 15.52 27.37
C VAL A 201 -7.21 15.12 28.85
N GLU A 202 -6.26 14.32 29.31
CA GLU A 202 -6.19 13.91 30.72
C GLU A 202 -5.93 15.12 31.64
N ILE A 203 -5.02 16.01 31.26
CA ILE A 203 -4.74 17.27 31.96
C ILE A 203 -5.99 18.17 31.98
N GLY A 204 -6.68 18.32 30.85
CA GLY A 204 -7.90 19.11 30.74
C GLY A 204 -9.07 18.55 31.57
N SER A 205 -9.20 17.22 31.67
CA SER A 205 -10.25 16.59 32.49
C SER A 205 -9.98 16.75 33.99
N LYS A 206 -8.71 16.58 34.41
CA LYS A 206 -8.29 16.83 35.80
C LYS A 206 -8.53 18.28 36.20
N ALA A 207 -8.15 19.23 35.35
CA ALA A 207 -8.38 20.66 35.60
C ALA A 207 -9.87 21.02 35.77
N LYS A 208 -10.77 20.39 34.99
CA LYS A 208 -12.23 20.58 35.14
C LYS A 208 -12.79 19.93 36.39
N GLY A 209 -12.27 18.76 36.81
CA GLY A 209 -12.70 18.08 38.03
C GLY A 209 -12.29 18.80 39.33
N PHE A 210 -11.24 19.63 39.29
CA PHE A 210 -10.84 20.47 40.43
C PHE A 210 -11.60 21.81 40.51
N ALA A 211 -12.33 22.18 39.46
CA ALA A 211 -13.08 23.45 39.38
C ALA A 211 -14.57 23.32 39.78
N THR A 212 -15.00 22.12 40.19
CA THR A 212 -16.33 21.79 40.73
C THR A 212 -16.20 21.33 42.17
#